data_AF-A0A8C9S8A8-F1
#
_entry.id   AF-A0A8C9S8A8-F1
#
_cell.length_a   1.000
_cell.length_b   1.000
_cell.length_c   1.000
_cell.angle_alpha   90.00
_cell.angle_beta   90.00
_cell.angle_gamma   90.00
#
_symmetry.space_group_name_H-M   'P 1'
#
loop_
_entity.id
_entity.type
_entity.pdbx_description
1 polymer ?
#
loop_
_entity_poly.entity_id
_entity_poly.type
_entity_poly.pdbx_seq_one_letter_code
_entity_poly.pdbx_strand_id
1 'polypeptide(L)'
;MTSTEDSLYNGSLCSGEQEKIEALQELAKLKDMVEEAEKEKSKLLLEKLDAEEKKKKFQKETLDLLSLQEKKAKEFQKRNMEIEESIADLERSNNMLKEQLKEYEEMLTSKKAEYASLQQKFKIKASVPEKKVKFVRVKEETEEEDYGTIECKFTITCRPSLPLKAGHALITFEEEAVAEKILMLPKCSVPCEGTKMDVKPLRVFLEPSVKFEVHISVSKKKIRFSNAPPVLAEERMRDRLELSFSKPSCDGGEVEQLEYDPQTGTGQVTFLNTGVAEGLSLKKKYPIDVGKSLSVNLHPYFEYQLKQFQTFSGVSKRTVLLSGIKDVLDQEDLQDHLEIYFQKPSNYGGEVETIKAVRRAHVSGPRDPAGRGDGDPGGEPDPGGVRRPRSPALLQDGRQALHSLPKGQELRWGCAGRPVPHQRHGRRLRHVRQRRRC
;
A
#
# COMPACT_ATOMS: atom_id res chain seq x y z
N MET A 1 82.56 89.75 -69.40
CA MET A 1 83.56 90.39 -68.51
C MET A 1 84.41 89.25 -67.96
N THR A 2 85.58 88.89 -68.49
CA THR A 2 86.53 89.57 -69.40
C THR A 2 87.44 88.53 -70.08
N SER A 3 87.75 88.75 -71.37
CA SER A 3 88.99 88.53 -72.17
C SER A 3 89.92 87.34 -71.84
N THR A 4 90.51 86.59 -72.76
CA THR A 4 90.96 86.76 -74.17
C THR A 4 91.21 85.32 -74.67
N GLU A 5 91.13 84.88 -75.94
CA GLU A 5 91.27 85.45 -77.28
C GLU A 5 90.74 84.34 -78.23
N ASP A 6 89.92 84.64 -79.24
CA ASP A 6 89.89 83.90 -80.53
C ASP A 6 88.82 84.49 -81.47
N SER A 7 89.21 84.69 -82.73
CA SER A 7 88.66 85.69 -83.63
C SER A 7 87.75 85.14 -84.73
N LEU A 8 86.64 85.87 -84.97
CA LEU A 8 86.04 86.29 -86.26
C LEU A 8 85.64 85.18 -87.27
N TYR A 9 84.48 85.19 -87.95
CA TYR A 9 83.70 86.28 -88.53
C TYR A 9 82.29 85.79 -88.96
N ASN A 10 81.34 86.72 -89.08
CA ASN A 10 79.89 86.60 -89.34
C ASN A 10 79.48 86.40 -90.82
N GLY A 11 78.21 85.99 -91.07
CA GLY A 11 77.51 86.23 -92.36
C GLY A 11 76.12 85.56 -92.58
N SER A 12 75.08 86.08 -91.91
CA SER A 12 73.59 85.95 -92.04
C SER A 12 72.93 85.16 -93.20
N LEU A 13 71.98 84.24 -92.89
CA LEU A 13 71.06 83.56 -93.82
C LEU A 13 69.58 83.56 -93.35
N CYS A 14 68.69 83.38 -94.34
CA CYS A 14 67.26 83.64 -94.42
C CYS A 14 66.30 82.90 -93.44
N SER A 15 65.16 83.57 -93.23
CA SER A 15 63.95 83.20 -92.47
C SER A 15 63.38 81.79 -92.69
N GLY A 16 63.69 81.13 -93.81
CA GLY A 16 63.24 79.76 -94.09
C GLY A 16 63.96 78.68 -93.27
N GLU A 17 65.17 78.95 -92.75
CA GLU A 17 65.88 77.99 -91.89
C GLU A 17 65.42 78.09 -90.42
N GLN A 18 65.06 79.28 -89.95
CA GLN A 18 64.54 79.50 -88.60
C GLN A 18 63.16 78.87 -88.40
N GLU A 19 62.22 79.07 -89.35
CA GLU A 19 60.90 78.43 -89.33
C GLU A 19 61.00 76.91 -89.38
N LYS A 20 61.97 76.38 -90.13
CA LYS A 20 62.23 74.94 -90.21
C LYS A 20 62.78 74.38 -88.90
N ILE A 21 63.65 75.13 -88.22
CA ILE A 21 64.18 74.76 -86.90
C ILE A 21 63.07 74.79 -85.84
N GLU A 22 62.21 75.81 -85.85
CA GLU A 22 61.07 75.91 -84.93
C GLU A 22 60.04 74.81 -85.18
N ALA A 23 59.71 74.53 -86.44
CA ALA A 23 58.81 73.42 -86.81
C ALA A 23 59.41 72.05 -86.42
N LEU A 24 60.72 71.85 -86.52
CA LEU A 24 61.40 70.63 -86.08
C LEU A 24 61.41 70.49 -84.54
N GLN A 25 61.59 71.59 -83.81
CA GLN A 25 61.51 71.60 -82.34
C GLN A 25 60.08 71.35 -81.84
N GLU A 26 59.07 71.93 -82.50
CA GLU A 26 57.66 71.70 -82.18
C GLU A 26 57.25 70.26 -82.51
N LEU A 27 57.70 69.74 -83.66
CA LEU A 27 57.51 68.34 -84.03
C LEU A 27 58.21 67.37 -83.07
N ALA A 28 59.38 67.74 -82.54
CA ALA A 28 60.05 66.96 -81.49
C ALA A 28 59.23 66.97 -80.18
N LYS A 29 58.77 68.13 -79.72
CA LYS A 29 57.89 68.23 -78.53
C LYS A 29 56.59 67.45 -78.69
N LEU A 30 55.96 67.54 -79.86
CA LEU A 30 54.73 66.79 -80.16
C LEU A 30 54.98 65.28 -80.18
N LYS A 31 56.14 64.83 -80.69
CA LYS A 31 56.54 63.41 -80.62
C LYS A 31 56.75 62.94 -79.18
N ASP A 32 57.44 63.71 -78.35
CA ASP A 32 57.64 63.37 -76.94
C ASP A 32 56.31 63.33 -76.17
N MET A 33 55.41 64.27 -76.44
CA MET A 33 54.05 64.27 -75.87
C MET A 33 53.23 63.06 -76.30
N VAL A 34 53.33 62.66 -77.57
CA VAL A 34 52.65 61.45 -78.08
C VAL A 34 53.24 60.20 -77.42
N GLU A 35 54.57 60.12 -77.29
CA GLU A 35 55.23 58.98 -76.63
C GLU A 35 54.85 58.87 -75.14
N GLU A 36 54.78 59.99 -74.41
CA GLU A 36 54.35 60.00 -73.01
C GLU A 36 52.87 59.62 -72.87
N ALA A 37 52.01 60.14 -73.75
CA ALA A 37 50.60 59.75 -73.79
C ALA A 37 50.42 58.26 -74.13
N GLU A 38 51.26 57.70 -74.99
CA GLU A 38 51.28 56.26 -75.31
C GLU A 38 51.75 55.40 -74.12
N LYS A 39 52.75 55.86 -73.37
CA LYS A 39 53.20 55.21 -72.12
C LYS A 39 52.11 55.23 -71.05
N GLU A 40 51.48 56.39 -70.84
CA GLU A 40 50.38 56.54 -69.89
C GLU A 40 49.17 55.69 -70.29
N LYS A 41 48.81 55.68 -71.57
CA LYS A 41 47.76 54.79 -72.10
C LYS A 41 48.06 53.32 -71.84
N SER A 42 49.31 52.90 -72.04
CA SER A 42 49.75 51.52 -71.79
C SER A 42 49.67 51.16 -70.30
N LYS A 43 50.07 52.07 -69.41
CA LYS A 43 49.97 51.93 -67.96
C LYS A 43 48.50 51.82 -67.51
N LEU A 44 47.65 52.73 -67.96
CA LEU A 44 46.21 52.72 -67.64
C LEU A 44 45.51 51.46 -68.15
N LEU A 45 45.93 50.93 -69.31
CA LEU A 45 45.40 49.68 -69.85
C LEU A 45 45.77 48.49 -68.97
N LEU A 46 47.02 48.44 -68.46
CA LEU A 46 47.45 47.41 -67.52
C LEU A 46 46.68 47.49 -66.19
N GLU A 47 46.55 48.67 -65.60
CA GLU A 47 45.79 48.89 -64.37
C GLU A 47 44.30 48.52 -64.53
N LYS A 48 43.71 48.83 -65.69
CA LYS A 48 42.34 48.43 -66.02
C LYS A 48 42.20 46.91 -66.06
N LEU A 49 43.13 46.21 -66.73
CA LEU A 49 43.11 44.75 -66.80
C LEU A 49 43.24 44.13 -65.41
N ASP A 50 44.14 44.64 -64.56
CA ASP A 50 44.30 44.20 -63.17
C ASP A 50 43.02 44.45 -62.34
N ALA A 51 42.39 45.61 -62.51
CA ALA A 51 41.14 45.94 -61.82
C ALA A 51 39.97 45.05 -62.28
N GLU A 52 39.89 44.74 -63.58
CA GLU A 52 38.89 43.81 -64.13
C GLU A 52 39.11 42.38 -63.65
N GLU A 53 40.37 41.92 -63.56
CA GLU A 53 40.68 40.60 -63.00
C GLU A 53 40.30 40.52 -61.52
N LYS A 54 40.64 41.53 -60.72
CA LYS A 54 40.23 41.63 -59.31
C LYS A 54 38.71 41.64 -59.18
N LYS A 55 38.00 42.43 -59.99
CA LYS A 55 36.54 42.46 -60.02
C LYS A 55 35.94 41.08 -60.30
N LYS A 56 36.47 40.36 -61.30
CA LYS A 56 36.03 38.98 -61.62
C LYS A 56 36.29 38.02 -60.46
N LYS A 57 37.45 38.12 -59.79
CA LYS A 57 37.77 37.32 -58.60
C LYS A 57 36.79 37.59 -57.46
N PHE A 58 36.56 38.84 -57.10
CA PHE A 58 35.60 39.21 -56.06
C PHE A 58 34.16 38.79 -56.39
N GLN A 59 33.73 38.93 -57.66
CA GLN A 59 32.42 38.47 -58.10
C GLN A 59 32.27 36.95 -57.94
N LYS A 60 33.30 36.19 -58.30
CA LYS A 60 33.32 34.73 -58.12
C LYS A 60 33.27 34.33 -56.65
N GLU A 61 34.12 34.93 -55.80
CA GLU A 61 34.12 34.69 -54.35
C GLU A 61 32.76 35.02 -53.71
N THR A 62 32.12 36.11 -54.14
CA THR A 62 30.79 36.50 -53.66
C THR A 62 29.74 35.45 -54.02
N LEU A 63 29.75 34.92 -55.25
CA LEU A 63 28.83 33.86 -55.68
C LEU A 63 29.08 32.56 -54.90
N ASP A 64 30.35 32.19 -54.70
CA ASP A 64 30.71 30.99 -53.95
C ASP A 64 30.24 31.10 -52.48
N LEU A 65 30.43 32.26 -51.85
CA LEU A 65 29.95 32.54 -50.49
C LEU A 65 28.42 32.49 -50.38
N LEU A 66 27.70 33.08 -51.34
CA LEU A 66 26.22 33.01 -51.37
C LEU A 66 25.74 31.56 -51.51
N SER A 67 26.37 30.77 -52.38
CA SER A 67 26.02 29.36 -52.55
C SER A 67 26.29 28.54 -51.27
N LEU A 68 27.36 28.86 -50.55
CA LEU A 68 27.70 28.22 -49.28
C LEU A 68 26.72 28.61 -48.17
N GLN A 69 26.31 29.88 -48.13
CA GLN A 69 25.31 30.37 -47.19
C GLN A 69 23.96 29.67 -47.42
N GLU A 70 23.53 29.52 -48.67
CA GLU A 70 22.29 28.82 -49.00
C GLU A 70 22.34 27.33 -48.59
N LYS A 71 23.47 26.64 -48.85
CA LYS A 71 23.67 25.26 -48.40
C LYS A 71 23.58 25.13 -46.88
N LYS A 72 24.29 26.01 -46.14
CA LYS A 72 24.24 26.02 -44.67
C LYS A 72 22.84 26.32 -44.13
N ALA A 73 22.11 27.23 -44.76
CA ALA A 73 20.73 27.55 -44.38
C ALA A 73 19.80 26.34 -44.54
N LYS A 74 19.92 25.62 -45.67
CA LYS A 74 19.16 24.38 -45.92
C LYS A 74 19.50 23.28 -44.90
N GLU A 75 20.78 23.08 -44.60
CA GLU A 75 21.20 22.12 -43.57
C GLU A 75 20.66 22.49 -42.19
N PHE A 76 20.74 23.76 -41.81
CA PHE A 76 20.20 24.26 -40.54
C PHE A 76 18.69 24.03 -40.43
N GLN A 77 17.95 24.37 -41.49
CA GLN A 77 16.50 24.14 -41.54
C GLN A 77 16.17 22.65 -41.43
N LYS A 78 16.91 21.79 -42.11
CA LYS A 78 16.72 20.34 -42.03
C LYS A 78 16.95 19.81 -40.61
N ARG A 79 18.05 20.20 -39.97
CA ARG A 79 18.35 19.81 -38.58
C ARG A 79 17.28 20.30 -37.61
N ASN A 80 16.77 21.52 -37.78
CA ASN A 80 15.71 22.03 -36.92
C ASN A 80 14.41 21.22 -37.07
N MET A 81 14.02 20.85 -38.30
CA MET A 81 12.84 20.01 -38.51
C MET A 81 13.00 18.63 -37.86
N GLU A 82 14.18 18.01 -37.97
CA GLU A 82 14.48 16.72 -37.32
C GLU A 82 14.42 16.81 -35.78
N ILE A 83 14.89 17.93 -35.21
CA ILE A 83 14.83 18.18 -33.76
C ILE A 83 13.38 18.41 -33.31
N GLU A 84 12.60 19.20 -34.04
CA GLU A 84 11.18 19.46 -33.73
C GLU A 84 10.35 18.17 -33.76
N GLU A 85 10.57 17.31 -34.76
CA GLU A 85 9.91 16.00 -34.84
C GLU A 85 10.29 15.11 -33.64
N SER A 86 11.57 15.06 -33.28
CA SER A 86 12.05 14.29 -32.12
C SER A 86 11.46 14.80 -30.80
N ILE A 87 11.34 16.12 -30.62
CA ILE A 87 10.68 16.71 -29.45
C ILE A 87 9.22 16.28 -29.40
N ALA A 88 8.49 16.37 -30.50
CA ALA A 88 7.08 15.97 -30.56
C ALA A 88 6.87 14.47 -30.26
N ASP A 89 7.77 13.60 -30.72
CA ASP A 89 7.76 12.17 -30.42
C ASP A 89 8.02 11.89 -28.93
N LEU A 90 8.99 12.59 -28.33
CA LEU A 90 9.29 12.49 -26.91
C LEU A 90 8.14 13.01 -26.04
N GLU A 91 7.48 14.10 -26.44
CA GLU A 91 6.31 14.64 -25.76
C GLU A 91 5.13 13.67 -25.79
N ARG A 92 4.83 13.08 -26.96
CA ARG A 92 3.80 12.04 -27.10
C ARG A 92 4.09 10.84 -26.20
N SER A 93 5.34 10.37 -26.21
CA SER A 93 5.77 9.25 -25.36
C SER A 93 5.68 9.59 -23.87
N ASN A 94 6.11 10.79 -23.46
CA ASN A 94 6.02 11.25 -22.08
C ASN A 94 4.58 11.37 -21.60
N ASN A 95 3.67 11.86 -22.43
CA ASN A 95 2.26 11.98 -22.07
C ASN A 95 1.62 10.60 -21.90
N MET A 96 1.91 9.67 -22.82
CA MET A 96 1.44 8.28 -22.70
C MET A 96 1.96 7.60 -21.42
N LEU A 97 3.25 7.80 -21.08
CA LEU A 97 3.83 7.27 -19.85
C LEU A 97 3.20 7.89 -18.59
N LYS A 98 2.87 9.19 -18.61
CA LYS A 98 2.17 9.86 -17.50
C LYS A 98 0.76 9.32 -17.29
N GLU A 99 0.02 9.08 -18.37
CA GLU A 99 -1.31 8.46 -18.28
C GLU A 99 -1.25 7.05 -17.70
N GLN A 100 -0.29 6.24 -18.17
CA GLN A 100 -0.07 4.90 -17.62
C GLN A 100 0.31 4.93 -16.14
N LEU A 101 1.19 5.85 -15.73
CA LEU A 101 1.54 6.02 -14.31
C LEU A 101 0.31 6.34 -13.47
N LYS A 102 -0.54 7.25 -13.92
CA LYS A 102 -1.77 7.62 -13.23
C LYS A 102 -2.72 6.43 -13.09
N GLU A 103 -2.90 5.65 -14.16
CA GLU A 103 -3.73 4.44 -14.13
C GLU A 103 -3.19 3.41 -13.12
N TYR A 104 -1.87 3.18 -13.11
CA TYR A 104 -1.25 2.28 -12.13
C TYR A 104 -1.39 2.78 -10.69
N GLU A 105 -1.29 4.09 -10.44
CA GLU A 105 -1.50 4.69 -9.13
C GLU A 105 -2.95 4.52 -8.65
N GLU A 106 -3.94 4.76 -9.52
CA GLU A 106 -5.36 4.53 -9.24
C GLU A 106 -5.64 3.05 -8.96
N MET A 107 -5.07 2.15 -9.76
CA MET A 107 -5.18 0.71 -9.53
C MET A 107 -4.56 0.30 -8.19
N LEU A 108 -3.38 0.83 -7.87
CA LEU A 108 -2.67 0.55 -6.62
C LEU A 108 -3.45 1.06 -5.41
N THR A 109 -4.00 2.27 -5.47
CA THR A 109 -4.80 2.85 -4.38
C THR A 109 -6.09 2.06 -4.17
N SER A 110 -6.79 1.68 -5.24
CA SER A 110 -7.96 0.79 -5.18
C SER A 110 -7.60 -0.55 -4.54
N LYS A 111 -6.52 -1.20 -4.99
CA LYS A 111 -6.06 -2.47 -4.42
C LYS A 111 -5.65 -2.35 -2.95
N LYS A 112 -5.01 -1.24 -2.56
CA LYS A 112 -4.68 -0.95 -1.15
C LYS A 112 -5.94 -0.77 -0.31
N ALA A 113 -6.97 -0.09 -0.82
CA ALA A 113 -8.25 0.07 -0.13
C ALA A 113 -9.00 -1.26 0.01
N GLU A 114 -9.03 -2.08 -1.05
CA GLU A 114 -9.56 -3.45 -1.00
C GLU A 114 -8.83 -4.28 0.04
N TYR A 115 -7.48 -4.24 0.03
CA TYR A 115 -6.66 -4.95 0.99
C TYR A 115 -6.90 -4.50 2.43
N ALA A 116 -7.00 -3.19 2.69
CA ALA A 116 -7.29 -2.65 4.01
C ALA A 116 -8.68 -3.06 4.51
N SER A 117 -9.68 -3.03 3.62
CA SER A 117 -11.05 -3.49 3.91
C SER A 117 -11.08 -4.98 4.24
N LEU A 118 -10.39 -5.80 3.43
CA LEU A 118 -10.23 -7.24 3.68
C LEU A 118 -9.50 -7.47 5.00
N GLN A 119 -8.37 -6.81 5.24
CA GLN A 119 -7.64 -6.90 6.49
C GLN A 119 -8.52 -6.57 7.68
N GLN A 120 -9.32 -5.50 7.63
CA GLN A 120 -10.24 -5.15 8.70
C GLN A 120 -11.32 -6.22 8.90
N LYS A 121 -11.92 -6.71 7.81
CA LYS A 121 -12.95 -7.75 7.83
C LYS A 121 -12.44 -9.08 8.39
N PHE A 122 -11.18 -9.42 8.11
CA PHE A 122 -10.52 -10.66 8.54
C PHE A 122 -9.57 -10.45 9.73
N LYS A 123 -9.62 -9.28 10.40
CA LYS A 123 -8.78 -9.00 11.57
C LYS A 123 -9.31 -9.79 12.76
N ILE A 124 -8.84 -11.01 12.89
CA ILE A 124 -9.21 -11.89 14.01
C ILE A 124 -8.38 -11.47 15.21
N LYS A 125 -8.98 -10.65 16.08
CA LYS A 125 -8.50 -10.48 17.45
C LYS A 125 -9.12 -11.57 18.32
N ALA A 126 -8.57 -12.78 18.24
CA ALA A 126 -8.98 -13.86 19.12
C ALA A 126 -8.09 -13.85 20.36
N SER A 127 -8.68 -13.54 21.51
CA SER A 127 -8.06 -13.89 22.80
C SER A 127 -8.19 -15.40 22.96
N VAL A 128 -7.09 -16.13 22.88
CA VAL A 128 -7.10 -17.57 23.12
C VAL A 128 -7.35 -17.79 24.61
N PRO A 129 -8.49 -18.37 25.03
CA PRO A 129 -8.78 -18.56 26.43
C PRO A 129 -7.84 -19.62 27.02
N GLU A 130 -7.46 -19.44 28.29
CA GLU A 130 -6.76 -20.48 29.04
C GLU A 130 -7.60 -21.74 29.06
N LYS A 131 -7.03 -22.86 28.59
CA LYS A 131 -7.72 -24.15 28.54
C LYS A 131 -6.84 -25.22 29.15
N LYS A 132 -7.40 -25.93 30.13
CA LYS A 132 -6.75 -27.09 30.74
C LYS A 132 -6.58 -28.17 29.66
N VAL A 133 -5.34 -28.56 29.41
CA VAL A 133 -5.01 -29.66 28.50
C VAL A 133 -4.95 -30.96 29.31
N LYS A 134 -5.35 -32.07 28.68
CA LYS A 134 -5.14 -33.42 29.21
C LYS A 134 -4.06 -34.08 28.36
N PHE A 135 -3.00 -34.56 28.99
CA PHE A 135 -1.99 -35.35 28.30
C PHE A 135 -2.55 -36.75 28.08
N VAL A 136 -2.69 -37.16 26.81
CA VAL A 136 -3.36 -38.41 26.43
C VAL A 136 -2.37 -39.53 26.18
N ARG A 137 -1.16 -39.20 25.69
CA ARG A 137 -0.15 -40.19 25.32
C ARG A 137 1.23 -39.55 25.32
N VAL A 138 2.20 -40.26 25.91
CA VAL A 138 3.63 -39.99 25.72
C VAL A 138 4.04 -40.75 24.45
N LYS A 139 4.66 -40.06 23.48
CA LYS A 139 5.28 -40.73 22.35
C LYS A 139 6.64 -41.25 22.81
N GLU A 140 6.96 -42.49 22.48
CA GLU A 140 8.29 -43.06 22.67
C GLU A 140 9.25 -42.36 21.71
N GLU A 141 10.39 -41.95 22.25
CA GLU A 141 11.43 -41.16 21.58
C GLU A 141 12.03 -41.98 20.43
N THR A 142 11.86 -41.53 19.19
CA THR A 142 12.66 -42.04 18.06
C THR A 142 13.95 -41.22 17.99
N GLU A 143 15.09 -41.91 17.88
CA GLU A 143 16.44 -41.38 18.08
C GLU A 143 16.85 -40.19 17.17
N GLU A 144 16.03 -39.82 16.18
CA GLU A 144 16.27 -38.79 15.18
C GLU A 144 15.48 -37.47 15.38
N GLU A 145 14.67 -37.33 16.44
CA GLU A 145 13.92 -36.09 16.70
C GLU A 145 14.81 -34.98 17.30
N ASP A 146 14.73 -33.76 16.74
CA ASP A 146 15.53 -32.59 17.11
C ASP A 146 15.35 -32.22 18.61
N TYR A 147 16.25 -32.75 19.45
CA TYR A 147 16.18 -32.73 20.92
C TYR A 147 16.18 -31.33 21.55
N GLY A 148 16.36 -30.26 20.76
CA GLY A 148 16.51 -28.89 21.25
C GLY A 148 15.22 -28.13 21.53
N THR A 149 14.05 -28.64 21.11
CA THR A 149 12.77 -27.90 21.22
C THR A 149 11.59 -28.78 21.62
N ILE A 150 10.54 -28.16 22.19
CA ILE A 150 9.24 -28.78 22.48
C ILE A 150 8.23 -28.23 21.48
N GLU A 151 7.65 -29.10 20.67
CA GLU A 151 6.64 -28.71 19.68
C GLU A 151 5.21 -28.85 20.21
N CYS A 152 4.39 -27.83 19.98
CA CYS A 152 2.98 -27.78 20.30
C CYS A 152 2.17 -27.40 19.07
N LYS A 153 1.11 -28.15 18.79
CA LYS A 153 0.22 -27.90 17.65
C LYS A 153 -1.21 -27.64 18.12
N PHE A 154 -1.74 -26.47 17.81
CA PHE A 154 -3.12 -26.08 18.12
C PHE A 154 -3.91 -25.83 16.84
N THR A 155 -5.03 -26.53 16.64
CA THR A 155 -5.95 -26.22 15.55
C THR A 155 -7.02 -25.26 16.04
N ILE A 156 -7.02 -24.02 15.53
CA ILE A 156 -8.02 -23.00 15.83
C ILE A 156 -9.06 -23.01 14.72
N THR A 157 -10.33 -23.17 15.09
CA THR A 157 -11.47 -23.10 14.18
C THR A 157 -12.46 -22.07 14.69
N CYS A 158 -12.58 -20.96 13.97
CA CYS A 158 -13.62 -19.95 14.21
C CYS A 158 -14.89 -20.43 13.51
N ARG A 159 -15.90 -20.84 14.27
CA ARG A 159 -17.18 -21.26 13.69
C ARG A 159 -18.01 -20.02 13.34
N PRO A 160 -18.67 -20.00 12.17
CA PRO A 160 -19.54 -18.89 11.82
C PRO A 160 -20.74 -18.89 12.77
N SER A 161 -21.10 -17.72 13.28
CA SER A 161 -22.31 -17.51 14.09
C SER A 161 -23.16 -16.43 13.44
N LEU A 162 -24.46 -16.67 13.32
CA LEU A 162 -25.40 -15.67 12.83
C LEU A 162 -26.22 -15.14 14.02
N PRO A 163 -26.00 -13.90 14.49
CA PRO A 163 -26.83 -13.31 15.53
C PRO A 163 -28.24 -13.08 14.98
N LEU A 164 -29.21 -13.82 15.50
CA LEU A 164 -30.61 -13.68 15.09
C LEU A 164 -31.22 -12.48 15.82
N LYS A 165 -31.62 -11.46 15.05
CA LYS A 165 -32.21 -10.22 15.58
C LYS A 165 -33.68 -10.44 15.92
N ALA A 166 -34.20 -9.63 16.85
CA ALA A 166 -35.62 -9.63 17.17
C ALA A 166 -36.47 -9.30 15.92
N GLY A 167 -37.59 -10.00 15.75
CA GLY A 167 -38.44 -9.89 14.55
C GLY A 167 -37.91 -10.66 13.34
N HIS A 168 -36.89 -11.51 13.54
CA HIS A 168 -36.43 -12.49 12.57
C HIS A 168 -36.64 -13.93 13.08
N ALA A 169 -36.83 -14.84 12.14
CA ALA A 169 -36.80 -16.28 12.37
C ALA A 169 -35.91 -16.96 11.34
N LEU A 170 -35.29 -18.06 11.73
CA LEU A 170 -34.45 -18.89 10.88
C LEU A 170 -35.13 -20.24 10.71
N ILE A 171 -35.35 -20.65 9.47
CA ILE A 171 -35.98 -21.93 9.14
C ILE A 171 -35.04 -22.72 8.23
N THR A 172 -34.81 -23.98 8.57
CA THR A 172 -34.00 -24.93 7.78
C THR A 172 -34.90 -26.04 7.28
N PHE A 173 -34.87 -26.28 5.98
CA PHE A 173 -35.65 -27.32 5.31
C PHE A 173 -34.81 -28.57 5.07
N GLU A 174 -35.45 -29.74 5.02
CA GLU A 174 -34.79 -30.99 4.61
C GLU A 174 -34.24 -30.93 3.18
N GLU A 175 -34.97 -30.29 2.28
CA GLU A 175 -34.62 -30.17 0.86
C GLU A 175 -34.15 -28.76 0.48
N GLU A 176 -33.04 -28.67 -0.27
CA GLU A 176 -32.54 -27.40 -0.84
C GLU A 176 -33.55 -26.77 -1.82
N ALA A 177 -34.25 -27.59 -2.61
CA ALA A 177 -35.21 -27.11 -3.59
C ALA A 177 -36.40 -26.35 -2.97
N VAL A 178 -36.81 -26.73 -1.76
CA VAL A 178 -37.91 -26.05 -1.03
C VAL A 178 -37.45 -24.65 -0.59
N ALA A 179 -36.25 -24.55 -0.02
CA ALA A 179 -35.67 -23.27 0.39
C ALA A 179 -35.52 -22.31 -0.81
N GLU A 180 -35.07 -22.80 -1.97
CA GLU A 180 -34.95 -21.97 -3.18
C GLU A 180 -36.31 -21.45 -3.68
N LYS A 181 -37.35 -22.28 -3.68
CA LYS A 181 -38.71 -21.85 -4.06
C LYS A 181 -39.23 -20.76 -3.12
N ILE A 182 -39.02 -20.92 -1.81
CA ILE A 182 -39.45 -19.93 -0.82
C ILE A 182 -38.66 -18.61 -0.99
N LEU A 183 -37.38 -18.67 -1.30
CA LEU A 183 -36.55 -17.48 -1.56
C LEU A 183 -36.97 -16.70 -2.82
N MET A 184 -37.68 -17.33 -3.77
CA MET A 184 -38.25 -16.65 -4.94
C MET A 184 -39.52 -15.84 -4.60
N LEU A 185 -40.15 -16.10 -3.45
CA LEU A 185 -41.34 -15.39 -3.03
C LEU A 185 -40.97 -13.98 -2.51
N PRO A 186 -41.62 -12.91 -3.00
CA PRO A 186 -41.36 -11.56 -2.51
C PRO A 186 -41.84 -11.36 -1.05
N LYS A 187 -42.88 -12.09 -0.66
CA LYS A 187 -43.50 -12.08 0.68
C LYS A 187 -44.33 -13.35 0.91
N CYS A 188 -44.44 -13.77 2.16
CA CYS A 188 -45.28 -14.87 2.62
C CYS A 188 -46.27 -14.34 3.68
N SER A 189 -47.57 -14.53 3.47
CA SER A 189 -48.60 -14.07 4.41
C SER A 189 -49.03 -15.22 5.31
N VAL A 190 -48.43 -15.30 6.49
CA VAL A 190 -48.65 -16.35 7.48
C VAL A 190 -49.92 -16.04 8.27
N PRO A 191 -50.92 -16.94 8.29
CA PRO A 191 -52.10 -16.78 9.14
C PRO A 191 -51.70 -17.02 10.59
N CYS A 192 -51.97 -16.04 11.45
CA CYS A 192 -51.81 -16.09 12.90
C CYS A 192 -53.19 -15.87 13.54
N GLU A 193 -53.37 -16.22 14.82
CA GLU A 193 -54.65 -16.11 15.54
C GLU A 193 -55.37 -14.76 15.30
N GLY A 194 -56.35 -14.77 14.39
CA GLY A 194 -57.15 -13.60 14.01
C GLY A 194 -56.48 -12.56 13.08
N THR A 195 -55.20 -12.68 12.72
CA THR A 195 -54.50 -11.68 11.86
C THR A 195 -53.49 -12.34 10.90
N LYS A 196 -53.29 -11.76 9.71
CA LYS A 196 -52.22 -12.19 8.78
C LYS A 196 -50.92 -11.45 9.05
N MET A 197 -49.83 -12.18 9.15
CA MET A 197 -48.48 -11.66 9.31
C MET A 197 -47.67 -11.83 8.02
N ASP A 198 -47.27 -10.71 7.42
CA ASP A 198 -46.42 -10.71 6.23
C ASP A 198 -44.95 -10.85 6.63
N VAL A 199 -44.32 -11.94 6.20
CA VAL A 199 -42.89 -12.18 6.39
C VAL A 199 -42.17 -12.19 5.04
N LYS A 200 -40.96 -11.65 5.01
CA LYS A 200 -40.11 -11.63 3.82
C LYS A 200 -38.99 -12.66 3.95
N PRO A 201 -38.92 -13.66 3.04
CA PRO A 201 -37.81 -14.61 3.01
C PRO A 201 -36.55 -13.94 2.46
N LEU A 202 -35.43 -14.19 3.12
CA LEU A 202 -34.10 -13.65 2.80
C LEU A 202 -33.07 -14.76 2.85
N ARG A 203 -32.04 -14.64 2.00
CA ARG A 203 -30.96 -15.61 1.92
C ARG A 203 -30.00 -15.45 3.09
N VAL A 204 -29.56 -16.58 3.65
CA VAL A 204 -28.64 -16.60 4.79
C VAL A 204 -27.20 -16.63 4.31
N PHE A 205 -26.50 -15.51 4.53
CA PHE A 205 -25.05 -15.42 4.32
C PHE A 205 -24.33 -15.74 5.61
N LEU A 206 -23.46 -16.75 5.59
CA LEU A 206 -22.62 -17.08 6.74
C LEU A 206 -21.41 -16.15 6.75
N GLU A 207 -21.08 -15.62 7.93
CA GLU A 207 -19.84 -14.87 8.10
C GLU A 207 -18.64 -15.76 7.74
N PRO A 208 -17.57 -15.17 7.18
CA PRO A 208 -16.38 -15.95 6.87
C PRO A 208 -15.84 -16.63 8.13
N SER A 209 -15.76 -17.95 8.06
CA SER A 209 -15.13 -18.77 9.08
C SER A 209 -13.69 -19.05 8.70
N VAL A 210 -12.83 -19.17 9.71
CA VAL A 210 -11.43 -19.52 9.48
C VAL A 210 -11.04 -20.75 10.24
N LYS A 211 -10.15 -21.53 9.65
CA LYS A 211 -9.44 -22.62 10.29
C LYS A 211 -7.97 -22.43 10.03
N PHE A 212 -7.16 -22.50 11.09
CA PHE A 212 -5.71 -22.42 10.97
C PHE A 212 -5.06 -23.20 12.08
N GLU A 213 -3.78 -23.51 11.92
CA GLU A 213 -2.97 -24.20 12.90
C GLU A 213 -1.92 -23.23 13.46
N VAL A 214 -1.80 -23.19 14.78
CA VAL A 214 -0.72 -22.51 15.48
C VAL A 214 0.29 -23.59 15.88
N HIS A 215 1.46 -23.54 15.25
CA HIS A 215 2.59 -24.39 15.57
C HIS A 215 3.52 -23.56 16.46
N ILE A 216 3.71 -23.99 17.70
CA ILE A 216 4.56 -23.33 18.69
C ILE A 216 5.73 -24.25 18.97
N SER A 217 6.95 -23.74 18.84
CA SER A 217 8.17 -24.41 19.28
C SER A 217 8.73 -23.66 20.49
N VAL A 218 8.97 -24.40 21.58
CA VAL A 218 9.59 -23.87 22.80
C VAL A 218 11.04 -24.34 22.82
N SER A 219 11.99 -23.41 22.89
CA SER A 219 13.39 -23.81 22.97
C SER A 219 13.75 -24.36 24.35
N LYS A 220 14.48 -25.48 24.37
CA LYS A 220 15.08 -26.07 25.57
C LYS A 220 16.47 -25.50 25.89
N LYS A 221 17.04 -24.72 24.97
CA LYS A 221 18.35 -24.05 25.11
C LYS A 221 18.24 -22.55 25.29
N LYS A 222 17.18 -21.92 24.79
CA LYS A 222 17.03 -20.46 24.80
C LYS A 222 16.01 -20.01 25.84
N ILE A 223 16.35 -18.94 26.55
CA ILE A 223 15.44 -18.26 27.46
C ILE A 223 15.46 -16.76 27.20
N ARG A 224 14.30 -16.11 27.33
CA ARG A 224 14.20 -14.65 27.29
C ARG A 224 14.19 -14.09 28.69
N PHE A 225 14.77 -12.92 28.88
CA PHE A 225 14.69 -12.19 30.12
C PHE A 225 14.23 -10.74 29.89
N SER A 226 13.55 -10.18 30.88
CA SER A 226 13.13 -8.79 30.91
C SER A 226 13.36 -8.18 32.30
N ASN A 227 13.18 -6.86 32.43
CA ASN A 227 13.48 -6.12 33.66
C ASN A 227 14.99 -6.13 34.00
N ALA A 228 15.83 -6.02 32.98
CA ALA A 228 17.27 -5.82 33.09
C ALA A 228 17.61 -4.37 32.71
N PRO A 229 17.42 -3.37 33.59
CA PRO A 229 17.73 -1.98 33.26
C PRO A 229 19.24 -1.78 33.01
N PRO A 230 19.63 -0.82 32.16
CA PRO A 230 21.04 -0.53 31.84
C PRO A 230 21.71 0.26 32.97
N VAL A 231 21.96 -0.40 34.10
CA VAL A 231 22.63 0.20 35.28
C VAL A 231 24.13 0.44 35.03
N LEU A 232 24.72 -0.32 34.10
CA LEU A 232 26.12 -0.21 33.68
C LEU A 232 26.18 0.06 32.18
N ALA A 233 27.38 0.43 31.70
CA ALA A 233 27.69 0.44 30.27
C ALA A 233 27.34 -0.92 29.63
N GLU A 234 26.86 -0.90 28.38
CA GLU A 234 26.30 -2.07 27.71
C GLU A 234 27.20 -3.32 27.78
N GLU A 235 28.48 -3.17 27.42
CA GLU A 235 29.46 -4.26 27.47
C GLU A 235 29.55 -4.87 28.87
N ARG A 236 29.67 -4.01 29.90
CA ARG A 236 29.72 -4.46 31.29
C ARG A 236 28.43 -5.11 31.75
N MET A 237 27.28 -4.64 31.26
CA MET A 237 26.01 -5.26 31.58
C MET A 237 25.92 -6.66 30.96
N ARG A 238 26.33 -6.82 29.70
CA ARG A 238 26.37 -8.12 29.02
C ARG A 238 27.28 -9.10 29.76
N ASP A 239 28.49 -8.68 30.13
CA ASP A 239 29.41 -9.52 30.90
C ASP A 239 28.77 -9.98 32.23
N ARG A 240 28.08 -9.08 32.94
CA ARG A 240 27.43 -9.40 34.23
C ARG A 240 26.24 -10.35 34.09
N LEU A 241 25.45 -10.16 33.03
CA LEU A 241 24.35 -11.04 32.68
C LEU A 241 24.89 -12.43 32.36
N GLU A 242 25.86 -12.52 31.46
CA GLU A 242 26.46 -13.79 31.03
C GLU A 242 27.10 -14.53 32.20
N LEU A 243 27.91 -13.86 33.01
CA LEU A 243 28.48 -14.43 34.23
C LEU A 243 27.41 -14.89 35.21
N SER A 244 26.28 -14.18 35.33
CA SER A 244 25.21 -14.59 36.23
C SER A 244 24.50 -15.84 35.71
N PHE A 245 24.15 -15.87 34.42
CA PHE A 245 23.52 -17.03 33.79
C PHE A 245 24.43 -18.25 33.70
N SER A 246 25.75 -18.05 33.70
CA SER A 246 26.73 -19.14 33.75
C SER A 246 26.92 -19.76 35.15
N LYS A 247 26.36 -19.16 36.22
CA LYS A 247 26.54 -19.67 37.60
C LYS A 247 25.66 -20.89 37.89
N PRO A 248 26.25 -22.07 38.16
CA PRO A 248 25.47 -23.25 38.54
C PRO A 248 24.75 -23.08 39.88
N SER A 249 25.29 -22.24 40.79
CA SER A 249 24.69 -21.95 42.10
C SER A 249 23.31 -21.28 42.02
N CYS A 250 22.97 -20.71 40.86
CA CYS A 250 21.67 -20.08 40.61
C CYS A 250 20.79 -20.93 39.69
N ASP A 251 21.14 -22.20 39.45
CA ASP A 251 20.61 -23.06 38.38
C ASP A 251 20.86 -22.49 36.99
N GLY A 252 21.94 -21.73 36.83
CA GLY A 252 22.51 -21.35 35.55
C GLY A 252 23.33 -22.49 34.93
N GLY A 253 23.90 -22.24 33.76
CA GLY A 253 24.75 -23.19 33.07
C GLY A 253 25.51 -22.53 31.92
N GLU A 254 26.38 -23.28 31.26
CA GLU A 254 27.27 -22.76 30.23
C GLU A 254 26.49 -22.01 29.13
N VAL A 255 26.79 -20.71 29.02
CA VAL A 255 26.18 -19.80 28.05
C VAL A 255 26.96 -19.90 26.75
N GLU A 256 26.25 -20.21 25.67
CA GLU A 256 26.77 -20.19 24.30
C GLU A 256 26.69 -18.77 23.71
N GLN A 257 25.60 -18.05 23.98
CA GLN A 257 25.38 -16.73 23.44
C GLN A 257 24.45 -15.90 24.34
N LEU A 258 24.81 -14.63 24.56
CA LEU A 258 23.97 -13.64 25.24
C LEU A 258 23.69 -12.45 24.31
N GLU A 259 22.41 -12.14 24.14
CA GLU A 259 21.94 -10.91 23.47
C GLU A 259 21.19 -10.04 24.48
N TYR A 260 21.46 -8.74 24.46
CA TYR A 260 20.88 -7.77 25.38
C TYR A 260 20.57 -6.48 24.64
N ASP A 261 19.38 -5.94 24.87
CA ASP A 261 18.95 -4.63 24.38
C ASP A 261 18.88 -3.63 25.55
N PRO A 262 19.80 -2.65 25.60
CA PRO A 262 19.81 -1.61 26.63
C PRO A 262 18.58 -0.71 26.64
N GLN A 263 17.89 -0.53 25.50
CA GLN A 263 16.77 0.40 25.38
C GLN A 263 15.51 -0.15 26.05
N THR A 264 15.26 -1.44 25.88
CA THR A 264 14.10 -2.12 26.45
C THR A 264 14.41 -2.83 27.77
N GLY A 265 15.69 -3.04 28.08
CA GLY A 265 16.12 -3.82 29.24
C GLY A 265 15.68 -5.28 29.14
N THR A 266 15.69 -5.81 27.91
CA THR A 266 15.33 -7.20 27.59
C THR A 266 16.45 -7.89 26.86
N GLY A 267 16.42 -9.21 26.81
CA GLY A 267 17.41 -9.97 26.09
C GLY A 267 17.10 -11.45 26.04
N GLN A 268 18.02 -12.21 25.49
CA GLN A 268 17.95 -13.66 25.41
C GLN A 268 19.30 -14.30 25.69
N VAL A 269 19.25 -15.47 26.30
CA VAL A 269 20.42 -16.30 26.62
C VAL A 269 20.21 -17.64 25.93
N THR A 270 21.24 -18.10 25.21
CA THR A 270 21.33 -19.45 24.66
C THR A 270 22.34 -20.23 25.48
N PHE A 271 21.93 -21.38 25.99
CA PHE A 271 22.77 -22.30 26.74
C PHE A 271 23.26 -23.44 25.84
N LEU A 272 24.44 -23.97 26.15
CA LEU A 272 24.99 -25.11 25.43
C LEU A 272 24.14 -26.39 25.65
N ASN A 273 23.65 -26.58 26.88
CA ASN A 273 22.92 -27.78 27.33
C ASN A 273 21.39 -27.58 27.38
N THR A 274 20.64 -28.62 26.99
CA THR A 274 19.16 -28.61 26.83
C THR A 274 18.32 -28.72 28.12
N GLY A 275 18.92 -28.65 29.31
CA GLY A 275 18.17 -28.72 30.59
C GLY A 275 18.06 -27.38 31.34
N VAL A 276 18.97 -26.44 31.08
CA VAL A 276 19.11 -25.22 31.88
C VAL A 276 17.94 -24.28 31.63
N ALA A 277 17.58 -24.04 30.36
CA ALA A 277 16.49 -23.12 30.02
C ALA A 277 15.12 -23.62 30.52
N GLU A 278 14.89 -24.94 30.52
CA GLU A 278 13.65 -25.55 31.03
C GLU A 278 13.50 -25.29 32.55
N GLY A 279 14.54 -25.57 33.33
CA GLY A 279 14.53 -25.34 34.77
C GLY A 279 14.37 -23.86 35.12
N LEU A 280 15.07 -22.98 34.40
CA LEU A 280 14.99 -21.53 34.59
C LEU A 280 13.60 -20.96 34.23
N SER A 281 12.93 -21.54 33.23
CA SER A 281 11.58 -21.13 32.82
C SER A 281 10.53 -21.28 33.93
N LEU A 282 10.71 -22.23 34.85
CA LEU A 282 9.80 -22.47 35.98
C LEU A 282 9.95 -21.42 37.09
N LYS A 283 11.15 -20.86 37.27
CA LYS A 283 11.44 -19.92 38.37
C LYS A 283 10.83 -18.53 38.19
N LYS A 284 10.56 -18.11 36.95
CA LYS A 284 10.04 -16.78 36.53
C LYS A 284 10.87 -15.56 36.95
N LYS A 285 11.62 -15.61 38.05
CA LYS A 285 12.54 -14.57 38.53
C LYS A 285 13.93 -15.16 38.71
N TYR A 286 14.94 -14.39 38.30
CA TYR A 286 16.33 -14.80 38.36
C TYR A 286 17.20 -13.69 38.95
N PRO A 287 18.05 -13.98 39.95
CA PRO A 287 18.94 -12.99 40.54
C PRO A 287 20.16 -12.74 39.64
N ILE A 288 20.51 -11.48 39.46
CA ILE A 288 21.69 -11.04 38.70
C ILE A 288 22.52 -10.13 39.59
N ASP A 289 23.83 -10.38 39.59
CA ASP A 289 24.79 -9.58 40.34
C ASP A 289 25.44 -8.53 39.42
N VAL A 290 24.98 -7.29 39.56
CA VAL A 290 25.47 -6.13 38.81
C VAL A 290 26.22 -5.17 39.75
N GLY A 291 26.70 -5.65 40.90
CA GLY A 291 27.19 -4.83 42.02
C GLY A 291 26.08 -4.36 42.98
N LYS A 292 24.82 -4.58 42.60
CA LYS A 292 23.62 -4.54 43.46
C LYS A 292 22.76 -5.76 43.12
N SER A 293 22.02 -6.27 44.10
CA SER A 293 21.08 -7.39 43.87
C SER A 293 19.93 -6.92 42.97
N LEU A 294 19.98 -7.35 41.71
CA LEU A 294 18.94 -7.12 40.71
C LEU A 294 18.23 -8.45 40.43
N SER A 295 16.94 -8.41 40.08
CA SER A 295 16.24 -9.60 39.61
C SER A 295 15.58 -9.34 38.26
N VAL A 296 15.85 -10.23 37.31
CA VAL A 296 15.23 -10.24 35.99
C VAL A 296 14.08 -11.23 35.95
N ASN A 297 13.10 -10.96 35.11
CA ASN A 297 12.01 -11.88 34.85
C ASN A 297 12.39 -12.80 33.69
N LEU A 298 12.21 -14.10 33.88
CA LEU A 298 12.47 -15.13 32.88
C LEU A 298 11.20 -15.55 32.17
N HIS A 299 11.32 -15.72 30.86
CA HIS A 299 10.24 -16.15 29.98
C HIS A 299 10.78 -17.24 29.05
N PRO A 300 10.02 -18.33 28.81
CA PRO A 300 10.40 -19.31 27.81
C PRO A 300 10.55 -18.63 26.44
N TYR A 301 11.50 -19.12 25.65
CA TYR A 301 11.65 -18.66 24.27
C TYR A 301 10.68 -19.43 23.37
N PHE A 302 9.72 -18.71 22.79
CA PHE A 302 8.72 -19.26 21.87
C PHE A 302 8.99 -18.82 20.43
N GLU A 303 8.97 -19.77 19.52
CA GLU A 303 8.76 -19.52 18.09
C GLU A 303 7.37 -19.98 17.71
N TYR A 304 6.67 -19.18 16.92
CA TYR A 304 5.33 -19.52 16.48
C TYR A 304 5.20 -19.35 14.97
N GLN A 305 4.51 -20.31 14.35
CA GLN A 305 4.19 -20.30 12.94
C GLN A 305 2.70 -20.56 12.76
N LEU A 306 2.05 -19.72 11.96
CA LEU A 306 0.68 -19.95 11.53
C LEU A 306 0.72 -20.76 10.23
N LYS A 307 0.13 -21.96 10.25
CA LYS A 307 0.07 -22.87 9.09
C LYS A 307 -1.37 -23.21 8.76
N GLN A 308 -1.57 -23.75 7.56
CA GLN A 308 -2.85 -24.29 7.09
C GLN A 308 -4.04 -23.32 7.22
N PHE A 309 -3.82 -22.04 6.91
CA PHE A 309 -4.89 -21.04 6.93
C PHE A 309 -5.91 -21.34 5.82
N GLN A 310 -7.15 -21.57 6.22
CA GLN A 310 -8.29 -21.87 5.37
C GLN A 310 -9.43 -20.93 5.73
N THR A 311 -9.98 -20.26 4.72
CA THR A 311 -11.16 -19.41 4.85
C THR A 311 -12.34 -20.11 4.19
N PHE A 312 -13.47 -20.14 4.87
CA PHE A 312 -14.72 -20.62 4.32
C PHE A 312 -15.78 -19.53 4.43
N SER A 313 -16.32 -19.11 3.29
CA SER A 313 -17.52 -18.31 3.20
C SER A 313 -18.55 -19.10 2.41
N GLY A 314 -19.79 -19.09 2.87
CA GLY A 314 -20.86 -19.86 2.23
C GLY A 314 -22.21 -19.19 2.39
N VAL A 315 -23.10 -19.53 1.48
CA VAL A 315 -24.51 -19.21 1.57
C VAL A 315 -25.23 -20.49 1.99
N SER A 316 -26.11 -20.41 2.99
CA SER A 316 -26.92 -21.59 3.32
C SER A 316 -27.90 -21.85 2.18
N LYS A 317 -27.86 -23.07 1.67
CA LYS A 317 -28.71 -23.56 0.59
C LYS A 317 -30.08 -24.03 1.07
N ARG A 318 -30.14 -24.51 2.31
CA ARG A 318 -31.33 -25.12 2.92
C ARG A 318 -31.98 -24.23 3.98
N THR A 319 -31.33 -23.13 4.36
CA THR A 319 -31.82 -22.23 5.42
C THR A 319 -32.28 -20.89 4.85
N VAL A 320 -33.45 -20.45 5.29
CA VAL A 320 -34.06 -19.17 4.96
C VAL A 320 -34.18 -18.31 6.22
N LEU A 321 -33.84 -17.02 6.09
CA LEU A 321 -34.09 -16.01 7.12
C LEU A 321 -35.43 -15.33 6.82
N LEU A 322 -36.36 -15.42 7.74
CA LEU A 322 -37.64 -14.72 7.67
C LEU A 322 -37.51 -13.39 8.42
N SER A 323 -37.88 -12.30 7.76
CA SER A 323 -37.85 -10.94 8.31
C SER A 323 -39.24 -10.30 8.29
N GLY A 324 -39.46 -9.28 9.13
CA GLY A 324 -40.75 -8.59 9.22
C GLY A 324 -41.75 -9.24 10.16
N ILE A 325 -41.29 -10.15 11.04
CA ILE A 325 -42.15 -10.79 12.03
C ILE A 325 -42.57 -9.75 13.08
N LYS A 326 -43.88 -9.66 13.32
CA LYS A 326 -44.45 -8.77 14.33
C LYS A 326 -44.41 -9.45 15.71
N ASP A 327 -44.19 -8.65 16.74
CA ASP A 327 -44.11 -9.08 18.14
C ASP A 327 -45.51 -9.21 18.76
N VAL A 328 -46.32 -10.16 18.25
CA VAL A 328 -47.75 -10.28 18.59
C VAL A 328 -48.12 -11.61 19.26
N LEU A 329 -47.47 -12.72 18.89
CA LEU A 329 -47.79 -14.07 19.43
C LEU A 329 -47.00 -14.39 20.70
N ASP A 330 -46.87 -15.64 21.17
CA ASP A 330 -45.77 -16.16 22.02
C ASP A 330 -44.63 -16.86 21.24
N GLN A 331 -43.46 -17.15 21.83
CA GLN A 331 -42.26 -17.55 21.05
C GLN A 331 -42.44 -18.93 20.44
N GLU A 332 -43.05 -19.80 21.23
CA GLU A 332 -43.45 -21.15 20.86
C GLU A 332 -44.56 -21.07 19.81
N ASP A 333 -45.64 -20.33 20.08
CA ASP A 333 -46.73 -20.12 19.10
C ASP A 333 -46.24 -19.56 17.76
N LEU A 334 -45.33 -18.58 17.79
CA LEU A 334 -44.76 -18.01 16.58
C LEU A 334 -43.98 -19.06 15.78
N GLN A 335 -43.21 -19.91 16.45
CA GLN A 335 -42.48 -20.99 15.77
C GLN A 335 -43.47 -21.98 15.16
N ASP A 336 -44.48 -22.40 15.90
CA ASP A 336 -45.50 -23.34 15.44
C ASP A 336 -46.27 -22.81 14.22
N HIS A 337 -46.73 -21.55 14.27
CA HIS A 337 -47.44 -20.94 13.15
C HIS A 337 -46.58 -20.85 11.89
N LEU A 338 -45.29 -20.51 12.04
CA LEU A 338 -44.35 -20.46 10.92
C LEU A 338 -44.06 -21.87 10.38
N GLU A 339 -43.80 -22.83 11.26
CA GLU A 339 -43.51 -24.21 10.89
C GLU A 339 -44.70 -24.84 10.13
N ILE A 340 -45.91 -24.75 10.68
CA ILE A 340 -47.13 -25.25 10.03
C ILE A 340 -47.36 -24.57 8.68
N TYR A 341 -47.09 -23.27 8.57
CA TYR A 341 -47.24 -22.56 7.29
C TYR A 341 -46.25 -23.05 6.23
N PHE A 342 -44.98 -23.24 6.62
CA PHE A 342 -43.89 -23.62 5.72
C PHE A 342 -43.75 -25.14 5.52
N GLN A 343 -44.47 -25.98 6.28
CA GLN A 343 -44.64 -27.40 5.97
C GLN A 343 -45.69 -27.66 4.89
N LYS A 344 -46.65 -26.73 4.69
CA LYS A 344 -47.73 -26.91 3.71
C LYS A 344 -47.22 -26.84 2.26
N PRO A 345 -47.39 -27.90 1.44
CA PRO A 345 -46.97 -27.89 0.04
C PRO A 345 -47.68 -26.82 -0.80
N SER A 346 -48.91 -26.46 -0.46
CA SER A 346 -49.68 -25.40 -1.12
C SER A 346 -49.05 -24.01 -0.99
N ASN A 347 -48.18 -23.82 0.00
CA ASN A 347 -47.41 -22.59 0.21
C ASN A 347 -45.98 -22.70 -0.34
N TYR A 348 -45.72 -23.66 -1.23
CA TYR A 348 -44.38 -24.02 -1.71
C TYR A 348 -43.45 -24.52 -0.59
N GLY A 349 -44.04 -24.92 0.54
CA GLY A 349 -43.37 -25.47 1.71
C GLY A 349 -42.96 -26.94 1.56
N GLY A 350 -42.33 -27.48 2.59
CA GLY A 350 -41.88 -28.87 2.66
C GLY A 350 -41.35 -29.21 4.06
N GLU A 351 -40.76 -30.38 4.23
CA GLU A 351 -40.30 -30.85 5.54
C GLU A 351 -39.28 -29.88 6.18
N VAL A 352 -39.58 -29.49 7.42
CA VAL A 352 -38.78 -28.54 8.20
C VAL A 352 -37.89 -29.34 9.14
N GLU A 353 -36.57 -29.16 9.02
CA GLU A 353 -35.60 -29.80 9.92
C GLU A 353 -35.51 -29.04 11.24
N THR A 354 -35.53 -27.70 11.19
CA THR A 354 -35.44 -26.87 12.40
C THR A 354 -35.95 -25.45 12.14
N ILE A 355 -36.69 -24.90 13.10
CA ILE A 355 -37.04 -23.47 13.16
C ILE A 355 -36.57 -22.85 14.48
N LYS A 356 -36.11 -21.60 14.45
CA LYS A 356 -35.97 -20.77 15.66
C LYS A 356 -36.36 -19.32 15.39
N ALA A 357 -37.07 -18.71 16.32
CA ALA A 357 -37.44 -17.30 16.28
C ALA A 357 -36.92 -16.55 17.51
N VAL A 358 -36.65 -15.24 17.36
CA VAL A 358 -36.25 -14.36 18.47
C VAL A 358 -37.24 -13.20 18.58
N ARG A 359 -37.78 -13.01 19.78
CA ARG A 359 -38.68 -11.91 20.12
C ARG A 359 -37.98 -10.63 20.51
N ARG A 360 -38.72 -9.53 20.51
CA ARG A 360 -38.32 -8.35 21.28
C ARG A 360 -38.55 -8.64 22.77
N ALA A 361 -37.55 -8.40 23.60
CA ALA A 361 -37.77 -8.39 25.04
C ALA A 361 -38.73 -7.25 25.36
N HIS A 362 -39.88 -7.55 25.96
CA HIS A 362 -40.74 -6.55 26.57
C HIS A 362 -39.94 -5.88 27.70
N VAL A 363 -39.50 -4.64 27.48
CA VAL A 363 -39.08 -3.78 28.58
C VAL A 363 -40.37 -3.39 29.29
N SER A 364 -40.72 -4.14 30.33
CA SER A 364 -41.70 -3.66 31.30
C SER A 364 -41.13 -2.36 31.88
N GLY A 365 -41.79 -1.24 31.59
CA GLY A 365 -41.49 0.04 32.23
C GLY A 365 -41.59 -0.10 33.75
N PRO A 366 -40.91 0.76 34.51
CA PRO A 366 -40.94 0.68 35.97
C PRO A 366 -42.40 0.71 36.44
N ARG A 367 -42.83 -0.33 37.16
CA ARG A 367 -44.06 -0.26 37.94
C ARG A 367 -43.78 0.71 39.09
N ASP A 368 -44.35 1.91 39.00
CA ASP A 368 -44.41 2.84 40.12
C ASP A 368 -45.11 2.14 41.31
N PRO A 369 -44.45 2.00 42.47
CA PRO A 369 -45.11 1.53 43.67
C PRO A 369 -45.87 2.69 44.30
N ALA A 370 -47.13 2.88 43.92
CA ALA A 370 -48.05 3.68 44.70
C ALA A 370 -48.51 2.90 45.94
N GLY A 371 -48.24 3.45 47.13
CA GLY A 371 -49.00 3.11 48.34
C GLY A 371 -48.16 2.91 49.60
N ARG A 372 -47.92 4.00 50.34
CA ARG A 372 -48.01 4.10 51.82
C ARG A 372 -47.56 5.50 52.24
N GLY A 373 -48.38 6.18 53.04
CA GLY A 373 -48.03 7.47 53.64
C GLY A 373 -49.25 8.21 54.16
N ASP A 374 -49.66 7.85 55.37
CA ASP A 374 -50.64 8.53 56.21
C ASP A 374 -50.25 10.00 56.55
N GLY A 375 -51.30 10.82 56.70
CA GLY A 375 -51.47 12.01 57.54
C GLY A 375 -50.31 12.95 57.91
N ASP A 376 -50.44 14.25 57.61
CA ASP A 376 -50.83 15.30 58.59
C ASP A 376 -51.06 16.65 57.86
N PRO A 377 -51.90 17.58 58.37
CA PRO A 377 -52.32 18.79 57.66
C PRO A 377 -51.68 20.09 58.21
N GLY A 378 -51.72 21.15 57.39
CA GLY A 378 -51.82 22.53 57.87
C GLY A 378 -50.66 23.46 57.52
N GLY A 379 -50.97 24.58 56.86
CA GLY A 379 -50.10 25.75 56.76
C GLY A 379 -50.12 26.45 55.40
N GLU A 380 -51.06 27.37 55.23
CA GLU A 380 -51.20 28.31 54.10
C GLU A 380 -50.23 29.53 54.27
N PRO A 381 -50.19 30.54 53.36
CA PRO A 381 -49.03 30.82 52.52
C PRO A 381 -48.42 32.23 52.73
N ASP A 382 -47.26 32.53 52.13
CA ASP A 382 -47.03 33.83 51.46
C ASP A 382 -45.77 33.84 50.54
N PRO A 383 -45.72 34.73 49.53
CA PRO A 383 -44.88 34.62 48.35
C PRO A 383 -43.67 35.57 48.36
N GLY A 384 -42.78 35.37 47.40
CA GLY A 384 -41.92 36.45 46.89
C GLY A 384 -40.48 36.04 46.68
N GLY A 385 -40.00 36.16 45.45
CA GLY A 385 -38.58 35.95 45.15
C GLY A 385 -38.25 35.86 43.67
N VAL A 386 -38.31 36.99 42.98
CA VAL A 386 -37.91 37.16 41.58
C VAL A 386 -36.38 37.17 41.45
N ARG A 387 -35.89 36.75 40.27
CA ARG A 387 -34.58 37.04 39.61
C ARG A 387 -33.48 35.99 39.84
N ARG A 388 -32.63 35.62 38.89
CA ARG A 388 -32.43 35.80 37.43
C ARG A 388 -31.22 34.89 37.07
N PRO A 389 -30.87 34.69 35.78
CA PRO A 389 -30.08 33.55 35.33
C PRO A 389 -28.57 33.75 35.48
N ARG A 390 -27.83 32.64 35.52
CA ARG A 390 -26.40 32.61 35.16
C ARG A 390 -26.09 31.36 34.33
N SER A 391 -25.89 31.58 33.04
CA SER A 391 -25.05 30.75 32.18
C SER A 391 -23.56 31.10 32.44
N PRO A 392 -22.60 30.56 31.68
CA PRO A 392 -22.16 29.16 31.60
C PRO A 392 -20.68 29.05 32.04
N ALA A 393 -20.23 27.85 32.44
CA ALA A 393 -18.80 27.59 32.63
C ALA A 393 -18.38 26.35 31.83
N LEU A 394 -17.59 26.63 30.79
CA LEU A 394 -16.61 25.73 30.17
C LEU A 394 -15.64 25.20 31.23
N LEU A 395 -15.30 23.90 31.18
CA LEU A 395 -14.02 23.35 30.71
C LEU A 395 -13.74 21.96 31.34
N GLN A 396 -13.30 21.06 30.47
CA GLN A 396 -12.32 19.98 30.70
C GLN A 396 -12.68 18.69 31.47
N ASP A 397 -12.46 17.61 30.70
CA ASP A 397 -11.84 16.32 31.02
C ASP A 397 -12.34 15.48 32.20
N GLY A 398 -12.73 14.26 31.86
CA GLY A 398 -13.01 13.21 32.83
C GLY A 398 -13.34 11.89 32.15
N ARG A 399 -12.31 11.15 31.73
CA ARG A 399 -12.41 9.71 31.50
C ARG A 399 -13.01 9.05 32.75
N GLN A 400 -14.11 8.32 32.59
CA GLN A 400 -14.40 7.01 33.20
C GLN A 400 -15.92 6.79 33.23
N ALA A 401 -16.40 5.89 32.39
CA ALA A 401 -17.64 5.15 32.63
C ALA A 401 -17.63 3.90 31.75
N LEU A 402 -16.95 2.86 32.23
CA LEU A 402 -17.24 1.48 31.85
C LEU A 402 -18.58 1.12 32.49
N HIS A 403 -19.67 1.27 31.75
CA HIS A 403 -20.95 0.69 32.12
C HIS A 403 -21.44 -0.23 31.00
N SER A 404 -21.30 -1.53 31.28
CA SER A 404 -22.34 -2.56 31.13
C SER A 404 -23.24 -2.45 29.90
N LEU A 405 -22.85 -3.12 28.83
CA LEU A 405 -23.75 -3.51 27.73
C LEU A 405 -24.65 -4.69 28.18
N PRO A 406 -25.94 -4.69 27.79
CA PRO A 406 -26.88 -5.72 28.20
C PRO A 406 -26.56 -7.07 27.52
N LYS A 407 -26.72 -8.16 28.28
CA LYS A 407 -26.58 -9.53 27.81
C LYS A 407 -27.67 -9.84 26.77
N GLY A 408 -27.34 -9.75 25.49
CA GLY A 408 -28.13 -10.36 24.42
C GLY A 408 -27.92 -11.87 24.43
N GLN A 409 -28.99 -12.66 24.31
CA GLN A 409 -28.90 -14.12 24.18
C GLN A 409 -28.19 -14.47 22.87
N GLU A 410 -27.04 -15.13 22.97
CA GLU A 410 -26.29 -15.68 21.84
C GLU A 410 -26.76 -17.13 21.61
N LEU A 411 -27.73 -17.32 20.70
CA LEU A 411 -28.17 -18.66 20.31
C LEU A 411 -27.22 -19.25 19.26
N ARG A 412 -26.42 -20.23 19.67
CA ARG A 412 -25.49 -20.96 18.80
C ARG A 412 -26.25 -21.86 17.82
N TRP A 413 -25.93 -21.77 16.54
CA TRP A 413 -26.42 -22.67 15.49
C TRP A 413 -25.22 -23.29 14.76
N GLY A 414 -25.22 -24.61 14.62
CA GLY A 414 -24.22 -25.34 13.85
C GLY A 414 -24.90 -26.08 12.71
N CYS A 415 -24.60 -25.70 11.46
CA CYS A 415 -24.96 -26.52 10.31
C CYS A 415 -23.90 -27.61 10.13
N ALA A 416 -24.28 -28.88 10.32
CA ALA A 416 -23.43 -30.02 10.03
C ALA A 416 -23.39 -30.28 8.50
N GLY A 417 -22.50 -29.59 7.79
CA GLY A 417 -22.20 -29.89 6.38
C GLY A 417 -20.97 -30.78 6.25
N ARG A 418 -21.12 -31.99 5.70
CA ARG A 418 -19.98 -32.80 5.25
C ARG A 418 -19.29 -32.09 4.07
N PRO A 419 -17.96 -31.97 4.04
CA PRO A 419 -17.26 -31.39 2.90
C PRO A 419 -17.26 -32.36 1.71
N VAL A 420 -17.78 -31.91 0.57
CA VAL A 420 -17.65 -32.58 -0.73
C VAL A 420 -16.26 -32.26 -1.30
N PRO A 421 -15.49 -33.24 -1.81
CA PRO A 421 -14.17 -32.97 -2.39
C PRO A 421 -14.32 -32.39 -3.81
N HIS A 422 -13.78 -31.19 -4.04
CA HIS A 422 -13.61 -30.69 -5.41
C HIS A 422 -12.35 -31.28 -6.05
N GLN A 423 -12.56 -31.97 -7.18
CA GLN A 423 -11.52 -32.43 -8.10
C GLN A 423 -10.66 -31.26 -8.60
N ARG A 424 -9.34 -31.39 -8.43
CA ARG A 424 -8.35 -30.53 -9.09
C ARG A 424 -8.22 -30.95 -10.55
N HIS A 425 -8.60 -30.09 -11.48
CA HIS A 425 -8.14 -30.18 -12.87
C HIS A 425 -6.68 -29.69 -12.96
N GLY A 426 -5.74 -30.64 -12.95
CA GLY A 426 -4.35 -30.39 -13.32
C GLY A 426 -4.20 -30.41 -14.84
N ARG A 427 -3.96 -29.24 -15.45
CA ARG A 427 -3.46 -29.17 -16.84
C ARG A 427 -2.00 -29.65 -16.86
N ARG A 428 -1.76 -30.83 -17.46
CA ARG A 428 -0.42 -31.29 -17.85
C ARG A 428 0.02 -30.55 -19.11
N LEU A 429 1.03 -29.69 -18.99
CA LEU A 429 1.83 -29.22 -20.11
C LEU A 429 2.77 -30.36 -20.54
N ARG A 430 2.56 -30.91 -21.75
CA ARG A 430 3.50 -31.84 -22.39
C ARG A 430 4.60 -31.03 -23.07
N HIS A 431 5.84 -31.16 -22.61
CA HIS A 431 7.01 -30.75 -23.39
C HIS A 431 7.27 -31.74 -24.52
N VAL A 432 7.22 -31.25 -25.75
CA VAL A 432 7.69 -31.95 -26.95
C VAL A 432 9.20 -31.74 -27.04
N ARG A 433 9.98 -32.81 -26.81
CA ARG A 433 11.41 -32.86 -27.17
C ARG A 433 11.52 -33.16 -28.67
N GLN A 434 11.92 -32.17 -29.47
CA GLN A 434 12.44 -32.40 -30.81
C GLN A 434 13.89 -32.91 -30.70
N ARG A 435 14.12 -34.14 -31.15
CA ARG A 435 15.44 -34.64 -31.53
C ARG A 435 15.77 -34.03 -32.90
N ARG A 436 16.91 -33.33 -33.01
CA ARG A 436 17.60 -33.14 -34.29
C ARG A 436 18.92 -33.90 -34.24
N ARG A 437 19.11 -34.70 -35.28
CA ARG A 437 20.37 -35.33 -35.69
C ARG A 437 21.35 -34.22 -36.09
N CYS A 438 22.58 -34.29 -35.60
CA CYS A 438 23.81 -34.62 -36.33
C CYS A 438 24.89 -34.91 -35.30
#